data_AF-A0A067G1W6-F1
#
_entry.id   AF-A0A067G1W6-F1
#
_cell.length_a   1.000
_cell.length_b   1.000
_cell.length_c   1.000
_cell.angle_alpha   90.00
_cell.angle_beta   90.00
_cell.angle_gamma   90.00
#
_symmetry.space_group_name_H-M   'P 1'
#
loop_
_entity.id
_entity.type
_entity.pdbx_description
1 polymer ?
#
loop_
_entity_poly.entity_id
_entity_poly.type
_entity_poly.pdbx_seq_one_letter_code
_entity_poly.pdbx_strand_id
1 'polypeptide(L)'
;FCKKSIENVKEYLVQYCEERKQAGFMMLPDPLSDFYEAVCVGLVLDDNLTTDDYSQPPMTNSVQRERTGKLTLRDLMIYFHLPIEEAARRMKLCPTVVKKICRRDGLHRWPHRKIKSIQRRMSVASGRLRSNDAEERANAQIEIQRLQEEMAAACAGLTR
;
A
#
# COMPACT_ATOMS: atom_id res chain seq x y z
N PHE A 1 4.48 -26.12 8.09
CA PHE A 1 4.10 -25.05 9.04
C PHE A 1 3.42 -25.68 10.24
N CYS A 2 3.83 -25.32 11.45
CA CYS A 2 3.29 -25.87 12.70
C CYS A 2 1.76 -25.74 12.72
N LYS A 3 1.03 -26.83 12.95
CA LYS A 3 -0.45 -26.83 13.04
C LYS A 3 -0.97 -26.34 14.39
N LYS A 4 -0.08 -25.98 15.32
CA LYS A 4 -0.43 -25.53 16.67
C LYS A 4 -0.61 -24.01 16.67
N SER A 5 -1.58 -23.50 17.41
CA SER A 5 -1.79 -22.05 17.50
C SER A 5 -0.61 -21.38 18.22
N ILE A 6 -0.49 -20.07 18.06
CA ILE A 6 0.62 -19.31 18.66
C ILE A 6 0.58 -19.38 20.20
N GLU A 7 -0.61 -19.58 20.77
CA GLU A 7 -0.84 -19.81 22.19
C GLU A 7 -0.16 -21.11 22.67
N ASN A 8 -0.32 -22.21 21.93
CA ASN A 8 0.32 -23.49 22.28
C ASN A 8 1.87 -23.41 22.23
N VAL A 9 2.42 -22.58 21.34
CA VAL A 9 3.87 -22.35 21.29
C VAL A 9 4.33 -21.56 22.51
N LYS A 10 3.56 -20.56 22.94
CA LYS A 10 3.84 -19.80 24.16
C LYS A 10 3.80 -20.70 25.40
N GLU A 11 2.74 -21.50 25.56
CA GLU A 11 2.61 -22.43 26.69
C GLU A 11 3.78 -23.42 26.76
N TYR A 12 4.17 -23.98 25.61
CA TYR A 12 5.33 -24.86 25.53
C TYR A 12 6.63 -24.17 25.96
N LEU A 13 6.88 -22.95 25.50
CA LEU A 13 8.09 -22.20 25.87
C LEU A 13 8.12 -21.85 27.35
N VAL A 14 6.98 -21.46 27.94
CA VAL A 14 6.86 -21.20 29.37
C VAL A 14 7.15 -22.46 30.18
N GLN A 15 6.51 -23.57 29.83
CA GLN A 15 6.71 -24.86 30.49
C GLN A 15 8.18 -25.31 30.41
N TYR A 16 8.78 -25.20 29.23
CA TYR A 16 10.20 -25.53 29.01
C TYR A 16 11.13 -24.66 29.87
N CYS A 17 10.87 -23.36 29.99
CA CYS A 17 11.65 -22.48 30.86
C CYS A 17 11.57 -22.90 32.34
N GLU A 18 10.39 -23.29 32.83
CA GLU A 18 10.21 -23.78 34.20
C GLU A 18 10.92 -25.11 34.45
N GLU A 19 10.85 -26.05 33.52
CA GLU A 19 11.58 -27.33 33.59
C GLU A 19 13.10 -27.11 33.66
N ARG A 20 13.62 -26.19 32.84
CA ARG A 20 15.05 -25.85 32.84
C ARG A 20 15.47 -25.18 34.15
N LYS A 21 14.61 -24.33 34.72
CA LYS A 21 14.82 -23.69 36.02
C LYS A 21 14.84 -24.73 37.16
N GLN A 22 13.93 -25.71 37.15
CA GLN A 22 13.91 -26.82 38.12
C GLN A 22 15.14 -27.73 37.99
N ALA A 23 15.67 -27.90 36.79
CA ALA A 23 16.93 -28.61 36.53
C ALA A 23 18.20 -27.80 36.89
N GLY A 24 18.04 -26.63 37.53
CA GLY A 24 19.16 -25.81 38.01
C GLY A 24 19.78 -24.88 36.96
N PHE A 25 19.18 -24.74 35.77
CA PHE A 25 19.64 -23.79 34.77
C PHE A 25 19.03 -22.41 35.01
N MET A 26 19.87 -21.39 35.17
CA MET A 26 19.43 -20.00 35.22
C MET A 26 19.34 -19.39 33.82
N MET A 27 18.28 -18.64 33.54
CA MET A 27 18.20 -17.83 32.33
C MET A 27 19.14 -16.62 32.49
N LEU A 28 20.09 -16.47 31.58
CA LEU A 28 20.92 -15.27 31.51
C LEU A 28 20.13 -14.18 30.78
N PRO A 29 20.02 -12.97 31.35
CA PRO A 29 19.44 -11.84 30.62
C PRO A 29 20.29 -11.56 29.38
N ASP A 30 19.62 -11.24 28.27
CA ASP A 30 20.33 -10.84 27.04
C ASP A 30 21.08 -9.53 27.35
N PRO A 31 22.43 -9.49 27.23
CA PRO A 31 23.21 -8.28 27.44
C PRO A 31 22.82 -7.11 26.52
N LEU A 32 22.10 -7.40 25.43
CA LEU A 32 21.56 -6.43 24.49
C LEU A 32 20.07 -6.12 24.71
N SER A 33 19.44 -6.66 25.76
CA SER A 33 18.01 -6.39 26.04
C SER A 33 17.74 -4.89 26.15
N ASP A 34 18.57 -4.17 26.89
CA ASP A 34 18.47 -2.71 27.06
C ASP A 34 18.69 -1.97 25.73
N PHE A 35 19.55 -2.49 24.86
CA PHE A 35 19.76 -1.95 23.52
C PHE A 35 18.51 -2.13 22.64
N TYR A 36 17.88 -3.31 22.66
CA TYR A 36 16.66 -3.54 21.90
C TYR A 36 15.49 -2.72 22.44
N GLU A 37 15.37 -2.58 23.77
CA GLU A 37 14.39 -1.69 24.38
C GLU A 37 14.63 -0.24 23.92
N ALA A 38 15.87 0.26 24.03
CA ALA A 38 16.28 1.59 23.59
C ALA A 38 16.01 1.86 22.10
N VAL A 39 16.30 0.89 21.23
CA VAL A 39 16.04 0.98 19.78
C VAL A 39 14.53 0.94 19.47
N CYS A 40 13.73 0.33 20.33
CA CYS A 40 12.27 0.32 20.20
C CYS A 40 11.61 1.62 20.72
N VAL A 41 12.26 2.39 21.60
CA VAL A 41 11.76 3.73 22.03
C VAL A 41 12.02 4.74 20.91
N GLY A 42 11.06 4.91 20.02
CA GLY A 42 11.20 5.81 18.86
C GLY A 42 10.49 5.34 17.60
N LEU A 43 9.95 4.11 17.59
CA LEU A 43 8.91 3.70 16.64
C LEU A 43 7.55 4.30 17.07
N VAL A 44 7.50 5.61 17.30
CA VAL A 44 6.24 6.34 17.18
C VAL A 44 5.99 6.42 15.68
N LEU A 45 5.04 5.62 15.19
CA LEU A 45 4.50 5.77 13.84
C LEU A 45 4.01 7.21 13.69
N ASP A 46 4.82 8.04 13.02
CA ASP A 46 4.54 9.39 12.50
C ASP A 46 3.31 10.10 13.08
N ASP A 47 3.55 11.12 13.93
CA ASP A 47 2.57 11.98 14.62
C ASP A 47 1.75 12.91 13.70
N ASN A 48 1.69 12.60 12.39
CA ASN A 48 0.80 13.23 11.42
C ASN A 48 -0.48 12.40 11.18
N LEU A 49 -0.76 11.44 12.07
CA LEU A 49 -2.05 10.74 12.16
C LEU A 49 -3.14 11.75 12.55
N THR A 50 -3.99 12.11 11.59
CA THR A 50 -5.31 12.64 11.90
C THR A 50 -5.98 11.70 12.90
N THR A 51 -6.31 12.25 14.08
CA THR A 51 -6.74 11.61 15.33
C THR A 51 -7.97 10.68 15.23
N ASP A 52 -8.56 10.50 14.04
CA ASP A 52 -9.77 9.69 13.84
C ASP A 52 -9.52 8.21 13.41
N ASP A 53 -8.28 7.77 13.13
CA ASP A 53 -8.03 6.38 12.67
C ASP A 53 -7.65 5.39 13.80
N TYR A 54 -7.54 5.85 15.06
CA TYR A 54 -7.08 5.04 16.20
C TYR A 54 -8.12 4.12 16.86
N SER A 55 -9.35 4.03 16.33
CA SER A 55 -10.40 3.18 16.93
C SER A 55 -10.29 1.69 16.58
N GLN A 56 -9.29 1.24 15.81
CA GLN A 56 -9.14 -0.17 15.46
C GLN A 56 -7.81 -0.75 15.99
N PRO A 57 -7.84 -1.86 16.74
CA PRO A 57 -6.63 -2.53 17.22
C PRO A 57 -5.75 -2.94 16.03
N PRO A 58 -4.41 -2.89 16.16
CA PRO A 58 -3.50 -3.26 15.09
C PRO A 58 -3.77 -4.70 14.66
N MET A 59 -4.20 -4.86 13.41
CA MET A 59 -4.53 -6.17 12.86
C MET A 59 -3.29 -7.05 12.76
N THR A 60 -3.42 -8.33 13.08
CA THR A 60 -2.32 -9.29 12.96
C THR A 60 -1.86 -9.44 11.50
N ASN A 61 -0.57 -9.73 11.31
CA ASN A 61 0.02 -9.92 9.98
C ASN A 61 -0.68 -11.02 9.14
N SER A 62 -1.29 -12.03 9.78
CA SER A 62 -2.06 -13.07 9.10
C SER A 62 -3.37 -12.53 8.50
N VAL A 63 -4.11 -11.73 9.27
CA VAL A 63 -5.36 -11.09 8.81
C VAL A 63 -5.08 -10.06 7.71
N GLN A 64 -4.00 -9.30 7.83
CA GLN A 64 -3.56 -8.37 6.78
C GLN A 64 -3.22 -9.10 5.47
N ARG A 65 -2.54 -10.24 5.54
CA ARG A 65 -2.22 -11.07 4.37
C ARG A 65 -3.46 -11.64 3.70
N GLU A 66 -4.43 -12.11 4.46
CA GLU A 66 -5.69 -12.65 3.90
C GLU A 66 -6.51 -11.56 3.20
N ARG A 67 -6.65 -10.38 3.83
CA ARG A 67 -7.32 -9.22 3.22
C ARG A 67 -6.63 -8.79 1.93
N THR A 68 -5.30 -8.66 1.98
CA THR A 68 -4.49 -8.26 0.82
C THR A 68 -4.55 -9.28 -0.31
N GLY A 69 -4.64 -10.58 0.00
CA GLY A 69 -4.69 -11.64 -0.99
C GLY A 69 -5.89 -11.54 -1.94
N LYS A 70 -7.01 -10.99 -1.43
CA LYS A 70 -8.27 -10.81 -2.17
C LYS A 70 -8.33 -9.51 -2.98
N LEU A 71 -7.44 -8.54 -2.71
CA LEU A 71 -7.42 -7.26 -3.43
C LEU A 71 -6.86 -7.44 -4.84
N THR A 72 -7.45 -6.72 -5.79
CA THR A 72 -7.10 -6.76 -7.22
C THR A 72 -6.63 -5.40 -7.71
N LEU A 73 -5.95 -5.35 -8.86
CA LEU A 73 -5.61 -4.07 -9.52
C LEU A 73 -6.83 -3.16 -9.73
N ARG A 74 -8.02 -3.74 -9.97
CA ARG A 74 -9.26 -2.95 -10.19
C ARG A 74 -9.60 -2.09 -8.98
N ASP A 75 -9.38 -2.62 -7.78
CA ASP A 75 -9.62 -1.89 -6.52
C ASP A 75 -8.63 -0.73 -6.34
N LEU A 76 -7.47 -0.80 -6.99
CA LEU A 76 -6.43 0.24 -6.99
C LEU A 76 -6.66 1.30 -8.08
N MET A 77 -7.35 0.96 -9.17
CA MET A 77 -7.55 1.87 -10.31
C MET A 77 -8.22 3.18 -9.91
N ILE A 78 -9.16 3.13 -8.95
CA ILE A 78 -9.84 4.32 -8.45
C ILE A 78 -8.88 5.31 -7.79
N TYR A 79 -7.72 4.86 -7.31
CA TYR A 79 -6.73 5.67 -6.60
C TYR A 79 -5.52 6.09 -7.46
N PHE A 80 -5.45 5.71 -8.73
CA PHE A 80 -4.30 6.02 -9.60
C PHE A 80 -4.11 7.53 -9.86
N HIS A 81 -5.14 8.33 -9.63
CA HIS A 81 -5.08 9.80 -9.68
C HIS A 81 -4.29 10.41 -8.50
N LEU A 82 -3.90 9.61 -7.51
CA LEU A 82 -3.21 10.03 -6.29
C LEU A 82 -1.77 9.49 -6.26
N PRO A 83 -0.86 10.10 -5.47
CA PRO A 83 0.41 9.48 -5.15
C PRO A 83 0.19 8.15 -4.41
N ILE A 84 1.15 7.23 -4.54
CA ILE A 84 1.01 5.86 -4.02
C ILE A 84 0.88 5.84 -2.50
N GLU A 85 1.51 6.80 -1.82
CA GLU A 85 1.43 7.00 -0.38
C GLU A 85 0.00 7.30 0.07
N GLU A 86 -0.69 8.20 -0.65
CA GLU A 86 -2.07 8.59 -0.37
C GLU A 86 -3.05 7.46 -0.70
N ALA A 87 -2.85 6.80 -1.85
CA ALA A 87 -3.64 5.65 -2.25
C ALA A 87 -3.56 4.53 -1.20
N ALA A 88 -2.35 4.25 -0.71
CA ALA A 88 -2.12 3.26 0.33
C ALA A 88 -2.82 3.64 1.64
N ARG A 89 -2.76 4.92 2.04
CA ARG A 89 -3.46 5.42 3.23
C ARG A 89 -4.98 5.24 3.13
N ARG A 90 -5.59 5.61 2.00
CA ARG A 90 -7.03 5.43 1.79
C ARG A 90 -7.48 3.97 1.81
N MET A 91 -6.60 3.06 1.40
CA MET A 91 -6.86 1.62 1.45
C MET A 91 -6.50 0.97 2.80
N LYS A 92 -5.95 1.74 3.75
CA LYS A 92 -5.37 1.25 5.01
C LYS A 92 -4.31 0.15 4.78
N LEU A 93 -3.46 0.34 3.78
CA LEU A 93 -2.36 -0.57 3.42
C LEU A 93 -1.02 0.15 3.49
N CYS A 94 0.05 -0.62 3.66
CA CYS A 94 1.39 -0.10 3.45
C CYS A 94 1.67 0.07 1.94
N PRO A 95 2.44 1.09 1.52
CA PRO A 95 2.83 1.26 0.12
C PRO A 95 3.53 0.03 -0.47
N THR A 96 4.24 -0.74 0.35
CA THR A 96 4.89 -2.00 -0.06
C THR A 96 3.89 -3.06 -0.48
N VAL A 97 2.75 -3.14 0.20
CA VAL A 97 1.63 -4.04 -0.12
C VAL A 97 0.99 -3.63 -1.43
N VAL A 98 0.70 -2.34 -1.61
CA VAL A 98 0.17 -1.78 -2.86
C VAL A 98 1.11 -2.11 -4.03
N LYS A 99 2.42 -1.85 -3.89
CA LYS A 99 3.42 -2.21 -4.91
C LYS A 99 3.45 -3.71 -5.20
N LYS A 100 3.20 -4.57 -4.21
CA LYS A 100 3.16 -6.03 -4.40
C LYS A 100 1.95 -6.45 -5.24
N ILE A 101 0.78 -5.87 -4.98
CA ILE A 101 -0.44 -6.11 -5.78
C ILE A 101 -0.20 -5.63 -7.22
N CYS A 102 0.29 -4.39 -7.40
CA CYS A 102 0.56 -3.84 -8.72
C CYS A 102 1.54 -4.71 -9.52
N ARG A 103 2.64 -5.17 -8.91
CA ARG A 103 3.62 -6.05 -9.56
C ARG A 103 3.06 -7.41 -9.95
N ARG A 104 2.14 -7.99 -9.16
CA ARG A 104 1.47 -9.26 -9.50
C ARG A 104 0.66 -9.13 -10.79
N ASP A 105 0.05 -7.96 -10.98
CA ASP A 105 -0.87 -7.70 -12.09
C ASP A 105 -0.15 -6.95 -13.25
N GLY A 106 1.19 -6.97 -13.30
CA GLY A 106 2.02 -6.42 -14.39
C GLY A 106 2.31 -4.92 -14.34
N LEU A 107 1.78 -4.20 -13.35
CA LEU A 107 1.99 -2.77 -13.18
C LEU A 107 3.24 -2.51 -12.31
N HIS A 108 4.41 -2.46 -12.94
CA HIS A 108 5.68 -2.21 -12.24
C HIS A 108 5.83 -0.77 -11.74
N ARG A 109 5.19 0.19 -12.40
CA ARG A 109 5.31 1.62 -12.09
C ARG A 109 3.94 2.25 -11.86
N TRP A 110 3.83 3.01 -10.77
CA TRP A 110 2.59 3.69 -10.43
C TRP A 110 2.25 4.79 -11.45
N PRO A 111 1.06 4.77 -12.08
CA PRO A 111 0.75 5.61 -13.24
C PRO A 111 0.43 7.07 -12.92
N HIS A 112 0.44 7.49 -11.65
CA HIS A 112 0.15 8.87 -11.21
C HIS A 112 0.87 9.96 -12.01
N ARG A 113 2.18 9.81 -12.26
CA ARG A 113 2.95 10.81 -13.01
C ARG A 113 2.49 10.93 -14.46
N LYS A 114 2.16 9.79 -15.08
CA LYS A 114 1.71 9.73 -16.49
C LYS A 114 0.29 10.30 -16.60
N ILE A 115 -0.60 9.92 -15.68
CA ILE A 115 -1.97 10.45 -15.57
C ILE A 115 -1.96 11.97 -15.41
N LYS A 116 -1.15 12.50 -14.49
CA LYS A 116 -1.05 13.96 -14.27
C LYS A 116 -0.59 14.72 -15.52
N SER A 117 0.35 14.14 -16.28
CA SER A 117 0.80 14.72 -17.57
C SER A 117 -0.32 14.73 -18.60
N ILE A 118 -1.06 13.62 -18.73
CA ILE A 118 -2.18 13.49 -19.65
C ILE A 118 -3.33 14.43 -19.27
N GLN A 119 -3.69 14.53 -18.00
CA GLN A 119 -4.70 15.48 -17.52
C GLN A 119 -4.36 16.93 -17.87
N ARG A 120 -3.07 17.32 -17.78
CA ARG A 120 -2.63 18.66 -18.21
C ARG A 120 -2.86 18.87 -19.70
N ARG A 121 -2.51 17.89 -20.55
CA ARG A 121 -2.77 17.94 -22.00
C ARG A 121 -4.28 18.00 -22.29
N MET A 122 -5.09 17.22 -21.57
CA MET A 122 -6.55 17.25 -21.70
C MET A 122 -7.13 18.61 -21.32
N SER A 123 -6.61 19.26 -20.27
CA SER A 123 -7.04 20.60 -19.88
C SER A 123 -6.77 21.64 -20.98
N VAL A 124 -5.61 21.54 -21.66
CA VAL A 124 -5.27 22.43 -22.78
C VAL A 124 -6.19 22.16 -23.98
N ALA A 125 -6.39 20.90 -24.34
CA ALA A 125 -7.29 20.53 -25.43
C ALA A 125 -8.75 20.93 -25.14
N SER A 126 -9.20 20.80 -23.89
CA SER A 126 -10.54 21.21 -23.45
C SER A 126 -10.75 22.72 -23.55
N GLY A 127 -9.69 23.53 -23.40
CA GLY A 127 -9.75 24.97 -23.64
C GLY A 127 -10.11 25.32 -25.08
N ARG A 128 -9.66 24.51 -26.06
CA ARG A 128 -9.92 24.70 -27.49
C ARG A 128 -11.35 24.34 -27.90
N LEU A 129 -12.07 23.56 -27.08
CA LEU A 129 -13.49 23.29 -27.30
C LEU A 129 -14.37 24.55 -27.22
N ARG A 130 -13.85 25.62 -26.62
CA ARG A 130 -14.52 26.93 -26.52
C ARG A 130 -14.27 27.83 -27.74
N SER A 131 -13.48 27.38 -28.72
CA SER A 131 -13.26 28.13 -29.96
C SER A 131 -14.55 28.19 -30.79
N ASN A 132 -14.71 29.26 -31.56
CA ASN A 132 -15.86 29.45 -32.46
C ASN A 132 -15.77 28.54 -33.70
N ASP A 133 -14.58 28.05 -34.03
CA ASP A 133 -14.34 27.22 -35.21
C ASP A 133 -14.81 25.78 -34.99
N ALA A 134 -15.71 25.30 -35.85
CA ALA A 134 -16.28 23.95 -35.75
C ALA A 134 -15.21 22.86 -35.92
N GLU A 135 -14.25 23.09 -36.82
CA GLU A 135 -13.16 22.15 -37.11
C GLU A 135 -12.15 22.07 -35.96
N GLU A 136 -11.82 23.19 -35.31
CA GLU A 136 -10.97 23.20 -34.11
C GLU A 136 -11.60 22.44 -32.94
N ARG A 137 -12.93 22.54 -32.78
CA ARG A 137 -13.66 21.78 -31.76
C ARG A 137 -13.64 20.28 -32.05
N ALA A 138 -13.84 19.88 -33.31
CA ALA A 138 -13.75 18.47 -33.72
C ALA A 138 -12.34 17.90 -33.47
N ASN A 139 -11.31 18.64 -33.85
CA ASN A 139 -9.91 18.25 -33.62
C ASN A 139 -9.59 18.15 -32.11
N ALA A 140 -10.08 19.09 -31.31
CA ALA A 140 -9.93 19.05 -29.86
C ALA A 140 -10.63 17.84 -29.22
N GLN A 141 -11.81 17.45 -29.71
CA GLN A 141 -12.52 16.25 -29.24
C GLN A 141 -11.72 14.96 -29.55
N ILE A 142 -11.17 14.85 -30.76
CA ILE A 142 -10.35 13.69 -31.16
C ILE A 142 -9.10 13.58 -30.27
N GLU A 143 -8.40 14.69 -30.02
CA GLU A 143 -7.23 14.68 -29.13
C GLU A 143 -7.60 14.32 -27.69
N ILE A 144 -8.74 14.80 -27.18
CA ILE A 144 -9.24 14.41 -25.84
C ILE A 144 -9.53 12.91 -25.77
N GLN A 145 -10.19 12.34 -26.78
CA GLN A 145 -10.47 10.91 -26.82
C GLN A 145 -9.17 10.09 -26.83
N ARG A 146 -8.20 10.48 -27.67
CA ARG A 146 -6.87 9.85 -27.73
C ARG A 146 -6.15 9.90 -26.38
N LEU A 147 -6.22 11.05 -25.69
CA LEU A 147 -5.63 11.22 -24.37
C LEU A 147 -6.30 10.33 -23.31
N GLN A 148 -7.62 10.14 -23.37
CA GLN A 148 -8.33 9.23 -22.48
C GLN A 148 -7.92 7.77 -22.71
N GLU A 149 -7.76 7.36 -23.97
CA GLU A 149 -7.24 6.03 -24.31
C GLU A 149 -5.80 5.83 -23.81
N GLU A 150 -4.93 6.84 -23.95
CA GLU A 150 -3.56 6.81 -23.40
C GLU A 150 -3.56 6.68 -21.87
N MET A 151 -4.50 7.37 -21.19
CA MET A 151 -4.68 7.28 -19.75
C MET A 151 -5.14 5.88 -19.33
N ALA A 152 -6.11 5.31 -20.04
CA ALA A 152 -6.61 3.96 -19.78
C ALA A 152 -5.52 2.91 -20.00
N ALA A 153 -4.72 3.04 -21.06
CA ALA A 153 -3.57 2.16 -21.33
C ALA A 153 -2.51 2.23 -20.22
N ALA A 154 -2.23 3.44 -19.70
CA ALA A 154 -1.30 3.62 -18.59
C ALA A 154 -1.80 2.97 -17.29
N CYS A 155 -3.12 2.97 -17.05
CA CYS A 155 -3.74 2.29 -15.91
C CYS A 155 -3.79 0.77 -16.08
N ALA A 156 -3.89 0.27 -17.31
CA ALA A 156 -3.97 -1.16 -17.62
C ALA A 156 -2.62 -1.91 -17.51
N GLY A 157 -1.52 -1.23 -17.19
CA GLY A 157 -0.21 -1.87 -17.07
C GLY A 157 0.44 -2.21 -18.41
N LEU A 158 -0.06 -1.67 -19.53
CA LEU A 158 0.56 -1.77 -20.85
C LEU A 158 1.80 -0.86 -20.92
N THR A 159 2.88 -1.33 -20.32
CA THR A 159 4.22 -0.79 -20.58
C THR A 159 5.05 -1.94 -21.14
N ARG A 160 5.36 -1.83 -22.44
CA ARG A 160 6.33 -2.65 -23.18
C ARG A 160 7.68 -2.69 -22.47
#